data_AF-A0ABD5NIB4-F1
#
_entry.id   AF-A0ABD5NIB4-F1
#
_cell.length_a   1.000
_cell.length_b   1.000
_cell.length_c   1.000
_cell.angle_alpha   90.00
_cell.angle_beta   90.00
_cell.angle_gamma   90.00
#
_symmetry.space_group_name_H-M   'P 1'
#
loop_
_entity.id
_entity.type
_entity.pdbx_description
1 polymer ?
#
loop_
_entity_poly.entity_id
_entity_poly.type
_entity_poly.pdbx_seq_one_letter_code
_entity_poly.pdbx_strand_id
1 'polypeptide(L)'
;MGLLVAVAYAAIAVGLLAAGRALFVAESMDGVPLYDPAEAEDPDALARVLGVSLVAFAVATFAFAAFEASDGTTTIVVAGYTTLVLTIALLTAARTRKYE
;
A
#
# COMPACT_ATOMS: atom_id res chain seq x y z
N MET A 1 21.04 -13.84 -5.31
CA MET A 1 20.23 -13.35 -4.16
C MET A 1 19.12 -12.43 -4.64
N GLY A 2 19.36 -11.51 -5.59
CA GLY A 2 18.35 -10.56 -6.09
C GLY A 2 17.03 -11.19 -6.58
N LEU A 3 17.07 -12.31 -7.31
CA LEU A 3 15.82 -12.93 -7.81
C LEU A 3 14.86 -13.40 -6.69
N LEU A 4 15.37 -14.04 -5.63
CA LEU A 4 14.52 -14.50 -4.51
C LEU A 4 13.92 -13.32 -3.74
N VAL A 5 14.71 -12.26 -3.57
CA VAL A 5 14.28 -11.01 -2.92
C VAL A 5 13.22 -10.30 -3.78
N ALA A 6 13.44 -10.22 -5.09
CA ALA A 6 12.47 -9.68 -6.05
C ALA A 6 11.14 -10.43 -6.01
N VAL A 7 11.16 -11.77 -5.96
CA VAL A 7 9.94 -12.59 -5.85
C VAL A 7 9.19 -12.27 -4.55
N ALA A 8 9.89 -12.10 -3.42
CA ALA A 8 9.25 -11.73 -2.16
C ALA A 8 8.56 -10.35 -2.24
N TYR A 9 9.22 -9.34 -2.81
CA TYR A 9 8.61 -8.01 -3.01
C TYR A 9 7.44 -8.06 -3.99
N ALA A 10 7.54 -8.83 -5.08
CA ALA A 10 6.42 -9.01 -6.01
C ALA A 10 5.20 -9.65 -5.34
N ALA A 11 5.40 -10.65 -4.47
CA ALA A 11 4.31 -11.26 -3.71
C ALA A 11 3.63 -10.26 -2.75
N ILE A 12 4.42 -9.43 -2.07
CA ILE A 12 3.90 -8.35 -1.21
C ILE A 12 3.08 -7.35 -2.04
N ALA A 13 3.59 -6.93 -3.19
CA ALA A 13 2.88 -6.01 -4.08
C ALA A 13 1.53 -6.57 -4.53
N VAL A 14 1.47 -7.84 -4.92
CA VAL A 14 0.21 -8.50 -5.30
C VAL A 14 -0.79 -8.54 -4.14
N GLY A 15 -0.31 -8.85 -2.92
CA GLY A 15 -1.16 -8.84 -1.72
C GLY A 15 -1.74 -7.45 -1.42
N LEU A 16 -0.92 -6.41 -1.52
CA LEU A 16 -1.34 -5.01 -1.34
C LEU A 16 -2.35 -4.59 -2.41
N LEU A 17 -2.13 -4.97 -3.67
CA LEU A 17 -3.06 -4.69 -4.76
C LEU A 17 -4.40 -5.39 -4.56
N ALA A 18 -4.37 -6.66 -4.13
CA ALA A 18 -5.57 -7.43 -3.85
C ALA A 18 -6.37 -6.81 -2.69
N ALA A 19 -5.70 -6.40 -1.61
CA ALA A 19 -6.32 -5.71 -0.50
C ALA A 19 -6.92 -4.35 -0.91
N GLY A 20 -6.16 -3.53 -1.64
CA GLY A 20 -6.66 -2.24 -2.13
C GLY A 20 -7.87 -2.37 -3.06
N ARG A 21 -7.86 -3.38 -3.94
CA ARG A 21 -9.00 -3.71 -4.80
C ARG A 21 -10.19 -4.22 -3.99
N ALA A 22 -9.98 -5.06 -2.99
CA ALA A 22 -11.04 -5.55 -2.13
C ALA A 22 -11.74 -4.38 -1.39
N LEU A 23 -10.97 -3.43 -0.84
CA LEU A 23 -11.52 -2.22 -0.22
C LEU A 23 -12.31 -1.35 -1.21
N PHE A 24 -11.80 -1.21 -2.45
CA PHE A 24 -12.49 -0.42 -3.48
C PHE A 24 -13.81 -1.07 -3.93
N VAL A 25 -13.85 -2.40 -4.05
CA VAL A 25 -15.04 -3.15 -4.48
C VAL A 25 -16.04 -3.32 -3.36
N ALA A 26 -15.58 -3.43 -2.11
CA ALA A 26 -16.46 -3.72 -0.99
C ALA A 26 -17.38 -2.55 -0.65
N GLU A 27 -17.00 -1.29 -0.90
CA GLU A 27 -17.69 -0.04 -0.49
C GLU A 27 -18.20 0.02 0.98
N SER A 28 -18.07 -1.05 1.76
CA SER A 28 -18.35 -1.19 3.19
C SER A 28 -17.18 -1.97 3.79
N MET A 29 -16.59 -1.44 4.86
CA MET A 29 -15.49 -2.08 5.57
C MET A 29 -15.95 -2.97 6.73
N ASP A 30 -17.23 -3.37 6.74
CA ASP A 30 -17.80 -4.24 7.79
C ASP A 30 -17.02 -5.55 7.98
N GLY A 31 -16.29 -6.00 6.95
CA GLY A 31 -15.51 -7.25 6.97
C GLY A 31 -14.01 -7.10 7.22
N VAL A 32 -13.44 -5.88 7.29
CA VAL A 32 -11.98 -5.69 7.43
C VAL A 32 -11.67 -4.86 8.68
N PRO A 33 -11.08 -5.46 9.73
CA PRO A 33 -10.92 -4.85 11.05
C PRO A 33 -9.70 -3.93 11.10
N LEU A 34 -9.68 -2.90 10.24
CA LEU A 34 -8.62 -1.88 10.24
C LEU A 34 -8.97 -0.68 11.13
N TYR A 35 -10.26 -0.46 11.42
CA TYR A 35 -10.80 0.57 12.33
C TYR A 35 -12.18 0.12 12.85
N ASP A 36 -12.73 0.81 13.84
CA ASP A 36 -14.11 0.59 14.27
C ASP A 36 -15.07 1.41 13.39
N PRO A 37 -15.83 0.80 12.47
CA PRO A 37 -16.74 1.53 11.59
C PRO A 37 -17.89 2.21 12.32
N ALA A 38 -18.13 1.86 13.59
CA ALA A 38 -19.12 2.56 14.41
C ALA A 38 -18.62 3.94 14.91
N GLU A 39 -17.31 4.19 14.87
CA GLU A 39 -16.71 5.44 15.35
C GLU A 39 -16.36 6.43 14.22
N ALA A 40 -16.30 5.99 12.96
CA ALA A 40 -15.90 6.82 11.83
C ALA A 40 -17.00 7.81 11.39
N GLU A 41 -16.62 9.07 11.12
CA GLU A 41 -17.54 10.06 10.56
C GLU A 41 -18.01 9.69 9.14
N ASP A 42 -17.16 9.06 8.32
CA ASP A 42 -17.48 8.61 6.96
C ASP A 42 -16.67 7.34 6.57
N PRO A 43 -17.22 6.13 6.78
CA PRO A 43 -16.51 4.87 6.54
C PRO A 43 -16.19 4.62 5.05
N ASP A 44 -17.02 5.11 4.13
CA ASP A 44 -16.85 4.90 2.69
C ASP A 44 -15.70 5.76 2.14
N ALA A 45 -15.62 7.01 2.58
CA ALA A 45 -14.51 7.90 2.24
C ALA A 45 -13.18 7.37 2.79
N LEU A 46 -13.20 6.84 4.02
CA LEU A 46 -12.04 6.20 4.65
C LEU A 46 -11.58 4.96 3.86
N ALA A 47 -12.52 4.10 3.45
CA ALA A 47 -12.24 2.91 2.65
C ALA A 47 -11.57 3.25 1.31
N ARG A 48 -12.06 4.29 0.63
CA ARG A 48 -11.49 4.76 -0.65
C ARG A 48 -10.07 5.28 -0.47
N VAL A 49 -9.80 6.06 0.57
CA VAL A 49 -8.44 6.57 0.87
C VAL A 49 -7.47 5.42 1.13
N LEU A 50 -7.87 4.44 1.95
CA LEU A 50 -7.07 3.27 2.25
C LEU A 50 -6.83 2.42 1.00
N GLY A 51 -7.87 2.16 0.20
CA GLY A 51 -7.77 1.39 -1.03
C GLY A 51 -6.79 2.00 -2.04
N VAL A 52 -6.89 3.31 -2.29
CA VAL A 52 -5.95 4.04 -3.16
C VAL A 52 -4.51 3.98 -2.62
N SER A 53 -4.35 4.10 -1.30
CA SER A 53 -3.04 4.05 -0.66
C SER A 53 -2.38 2.68 -0.82
N LEU A 54 -3.14 1.60 -0.63
CA LEU A 54 -2.66 0.22 -0.81
C LEU A 54 -2.23 -0.05 -2.26
N VAL A 55 -2.97 0.49 -3.24
CA VAL A 55 -2.59 0.40 -4.66
C VAL A 55 -1.29 1.16 -4.92
N ALA A 56 -1.13 2.37 -4.38
CA ALA A 56 0.11 3.14 -4.53
C ALA A 56 1.31 2.40 -3.93
N PHE A 57 1.12 1.80 -2.76
CA PHE A 57 2.09 0.93 -2.10
C PHE A 57 2.46 -0.28 -2.98
N ALA A 58 1.46 -0.98 -3.52
CA ALA A 58 1.66 -2.11 -4.42
C ALA A 58 2.52 -1.74 -5.63
N VAL A 59 2.19 -0.63 -6.30
CA VAL A 59 2.93 -0.15 -7.48
C VAL A 59 4.39 0.18 -7.12
N ALA A 60 4.62 0.87 -6.01
CA ALA A 60 5.96 1.19 -5.53
C ALA A 60 6.79 -0.08 -5.25
N THR A 61 6.19 -1.05 -4.55
CA THR A 61 6.83 -2.31 -4.22
C THR A 61 7.10 -3.17 -5.46
N PHE A 62 6.19 -3.18 -6.43
CA PHE A 62 6.37 -3.92 -7.69
C PHE A 62 7.49 -3.32 -8.53
N ALA A 63 7.58 -1.99 -8.62
CA ALA A 63 8.67 -1.32 -9.29
C ALA A 63 10.03 -1.64 -8.62
N PHE A 64 10.09 -1.64 -7.29
CA PHE A 64 11.29 -2.04 -6.56
C PHE A 64 11.68 -3.51 -6.82
N ALA A 65 10.71 -4.42 -6.86
CA ALA A 65 10.94 -5.81 -7.23
C ALA A 65 11.55 -5.96 -8.63
N ALA A 66 11.11 -5.14 -9.60
CA ALA A 66 11.67 -5.16 -10.95
C ALA A 66 13.14 -4.70 -10.98
N PHE A 67 13.49 -3.67 -10.22
CA PHE A 67 14.89 -3.23 -10.07
C PHE A 67 15.77 -4.31 -9.42
N GLU A 68 15.25 -4.98 -8.39
CA GLU A 68 15.95 -6.07 -7.72
C GLU A 68 16.15 -7.28 -8.65
N ALA A 69 15.17 -7.59 -9.50
CA ALA A 69 15.27 -8.68 -10.48
C ALA A 69 16.32 -8.41 -11.57
N SER A 70 16.60 -7.14 -11.89
CA SER A 70 17.60 -6.75 -12.89
C SER A 70 18.98 -6.45 -12.31
N ASP A 71 19.24 -6.80 -11.03
CA ASP A 71 20.44 -6.40 -10.27
C ASP A 71 20.71 -4.88 -10.33
N GLY A 72 19.65 -4.07 -10.50
CA GLY A 72 19.72 -2.61 -10.59
C GLY A 72 19.67 -1.91 -9.24
N THR A 73 19.61 -2.66 -8.14
CA THR A 73 19.42 -2.12 -6.80
C THR A 73 20.71 -1.52 -6.26
N THR A 74 20.69 -0.20 -6.06
CA THR A 74 21.74 0.56 -5.37
C THR A 74 21.19 1.17 -4.09
N THR A 75 22.06 1.69 -3.22
CA THR A 75 21.64 2.42 -2.01
C THR A 75 20.65 3.55 -2.31
N ILE A 76 20.81 4.23 -3.46
CA ILE A 76 19.90 5.30 -3.89
C ILE A 76 18.52 4.74 -4.21
N VAL A 77 18.44 3.57 -4.88
CA VAL A 77 17.16 2.91 -5.20
C VAL A 77 16.44 2.47 -3.93
N VAL A 78 17.17 1.89 -2.97
CA VAL A 78 16.61 1.47 -1.67
C VAL A 78 16.12 2.69 -0.86
N ALA A 79 16.92 3.76 -0.80
CA ALA A 79 16.55 4.99 -0.11
C ALA A 79 15.33 5.66 -0.77
N GLY A 80 15.27 5.67 -2.10
CA GLY A 80 14.14 6.19 -2.87
C GLY A 80 12.86 5.41 -2.59
N TYR A 81 12.92 4.07 -2.65
CA TYR A 81 11.79 3.20 -2.31
C TYR A 81 11.31 3.42 -0.87
N THR A 82 12.23 3.47 0.09
CA THR A 82 11.90 3.71 1.51
C THR A 82 11.22 5.06 1.71
N THR A 83 11.75 6.11 1.09
CA THR A 83 11.19 7.47 1.17
C THR A 83 9.79 7.52 0.56
N LEU A 84 9.59 6.86 -0.59
CA LEU A 84 8.30 6.78 -1.26
C LEU A 84 7.25 6.08 -0.39
N VAL A 85 7.59 4.91 0.15
CA VAL A 85 6.73 4.13 1.07
C VAL A 85 6.35 4.96 2.30
N LEU A 86 7.33 5.61 2.95
CA LEU A 86 7.06 6.47 4.10
C LEU A 86 6.14 7.65 3.74
N THR A 87 6.35 8.25 2.57
CA THR A 87 5.50 9.36 2.10
C THR A 87 4.06 8.90 1.91
N ILE A 88 3.85 7.74 1.28
CA ILE A 88 2.51 7.18 1.10
C ILE A 88 1.88 6.93 2.48
N ALA A 89 2.58 6.27 3.41
CA ALA A 89 2.07 5.99 4.75
C ALA A 89 1.66 7.27 5.51
N LEU A 90 2.50 8.30 5.49
CA LEU A 90 2.22 9.57 6.17
C LEU A 90 1.03 10.31 5.54
N LEU A 91 0.93 10.30 4.21
CA LEU A 91 -0.20 10.90 3.51
C LEU A 91 -1.50 10.14 3.78
N THR A 92 -1.46 8.81 3.83
CA THR A 92 -2.59 7.98 4.23
C THR A 92 -3.04 8.34 5.63
N ALA A 93 -2.14 8.30 6.62
CA ALA A 93 -2.46 8.63 8.01
C ALA A 93 -3.03 10.06 8.17
N ALA A 94 -2.48 11.04 7.44
CA ALA A 94 -2.99 12.41 7.48
C ALA A 94 -4.37 12.55 6.82
N ARG A 95 -4.68 11.73 5.81
CA ARG A 95 -5.97 11.70 5.13
C ARG A 95 -7.02 10.95 5.96
N THR A 96 -6.67 9.82 6.58
CA THR A 96 -7.63 9.01 7.37
C THR A 96 -8.14 9.75 8.59
N ARG A 97 -7.30 10.54 9.27
CA ARG A 97 -7.70 11.43 10.39
C ARG A 97 -8.79 12.46 10.07
N LYS A 98 -9.14 12.66 8.79
CA LYS A 98 -10.24 13.55 8.40
C LYS A 98 -11.60 12.84 8.36
N TYR A 99 -11.57 11.51 8.51
CA TYR A 99 -12.72 10.62 8.39
C TYR A 99 -12.86 9.68 9.60
N GLU A 100 -11.89 9.71 10.52
CA GLU A 100 -11.98 9.23 11.91
C GLU A 100 -12.70 10.30 12.73
#